data_AF-A0A7R9URE4-F1
#
_entry.id   AF-A0A7R9URE4-F1
#
_cell.length_a   1.000
_cell.length_b   1.000
_cell.length_c   1.000
_cell.angle_alpha   90.00
_cell.angle_beta   90.00
_cell.angle_gamma   90.00
#
_symmetry.space_group_name_H-M   'P 1'
#
loop_
_entity.id
_entity.type
_entity.pdbx_description
1 polymer ?
#
loop_
_entity_poly.entity_id
_entity_poly.type
_entity_poly.pdbx_seq_one_letter_code
_entity_poly.pdbx_strand_id
1 'polypeptide(L)'
;ASAGEEGEGEDEGEEAELNAYVQDMEHKAQELGLVGNDEDAFDKSYEIIKKYPEVAVKETTDYLLLVGNDLAKKGEEELGRAFVHQSLMMQYCMDLSVNGGNGVAQFFKRMNHEEKSVRSKARSQFEAELDEYWGKILARARSIAKENAANSKQQEMLETLKPPAE
;
A
#
# COMPACT_ATOMS: atom_id res chain seq x y z
N ALA A 1 13.84 10.67 -35.42
CA ALA A 1 12.41 10.69 -35.03
C ALA A 1 12.07 9.27 -34.61
N SER A 2 11.52 8.95 -33.45
CA SER A 2 10.98 9.77 -32.37
C SER A 2 11.30 9.05 -31.05
N ALA A 3 11.59 9.81 -30.01
CA ALA A 3 11.61 9.34 -28.63
C ALA A 3 10.48 10.07 -27.91
N GLY A 4 9.72 9.33 -27.10
CA GLY A 4 8.83 9.85 -26.06
C GLY A 4 7.49 10.41 -26.55
N GLU A 5 6.43 9.62 -26.43
CA GLU A 5 5.06 10.12 -26.16
C GLU A 5 4.12 8.95 -25.82
N GLU A 6 4.44 8.13 -24.83
CA GLU A 6 3.51 7.13 -24.27
C GLU A 6 3.76 7.08 -22.76
N GLY A 7 2.98 7.82 -21.96
CA GLY A 7 3.06 7.72 -20.49
C GLY A 7 2.45 8.86 -19.67
N GLU A 8 2.29 10.07 -20.21
CA GLU A 8 1.88 11.21 -19.38
C GLU A 8 0.35 11.30 -19.14
N GLY A 9 -0.49 10.74 -20.02
CA GLY A 9 -1.95 10.86 -19.90
C GLY A 9 -2.66 9.80 -19.05
N GLU A 10 -2.05 8.63 -18.83
CA GLU A 10 -2.63 7.57 -17.99
C GLU A 10 -2.35 7.83 -16.50
N ASP A 11 -1.14 8.29 -16.17
CA ASP A 11 -0.72 8.61 -14.80
C ASP A 11 -1.52 9.82 -14.25
N GLU A 12 -1.72 10.87 -15.06
CA GLU A 12 -2.55 12.02 -14.68
C GLU A 12 -4.02 11.64 -14.42
N GLY A 13 -4.54 10.65 -15.15
CA GLY A 13 -5.91 10.14 -14.98
C GLY A 13 -6.06 9.36 -13.68
N GLU A 14 -5.17 8.42 -13.41
CA GLU A 14 -5.18 7.62 -12.18
C GLU A 14 -4.97 8.49 -10.93
N GLU A 15 -4.08 9.49 -10.99
CA GLU A 15 -3.89 10.44 -9.90
C GLU A 15 -5.14 11.29 -9.63
N ALA A 16 -5.84 11.73 -10.67
CA ALA A 16 -7.09 12.49 -10.51
C ALA A 16 -8.20 11.64 -9.88
N GLU A 17 -8.34 10.38 -10.29
CA GLU A 17 -9.30 9.42 -9.71
C GLU A 17 -8.99 9.13 -8.23
N LEU A 18 -7.72 8.89 -7.91
CA LEU A 18 -7.29 8.69 -6.52
C LEU A 18 -7.53 9.94 -5.66
N ASN A 19 -7.24 11.13 -6.18
CA ASN A 19 -7.50 12.39 -5.47
C ASN A 19 -8.99 12.61 -5.20
N ALA A 20 -9.86 12.31 -6.16
CA ALA A 20 -11.31 12.37 -5.97
C ALA A 20 -11.77 11.34 -4.92
N TYR A 21 -11.25 10.10 -4.98
CA TYR A 21 -11.52 9.06 -3.99
C TYR A 21 -11.13 9.51 -2.58
N VAL A 22 -9.93 10.08 -2.41
CA VAL A 22 -9.42 10.54 -1.10
C VAL A 22 -10.36 11.57 -0.46
N GLN A 23 -10.94 12.49 -1.23
CA GLN A 23 -11.84 13.51 -0.69
C GLN A 23 -13.07 12.93 0.02
N ASP A 24 -13.62 11.82 -0.48
CA ASP A 24 -14.87 11.24 0.02
C ASP A 24 -14.66 10.01 0.92
N MET A 25 -13.58 9.27 0.69
CA MET A 25 -13.42 7.90 1.20
C MET A 25 -12.19 7.69 2.08
N GLU A 26 -11.31 8.67 2.21
CA GLU A 26 -10.07 8.56 2.99
C GLU A 26 -10.31 8.03 4.40
N HIS A 27 -11.28 8.57 5.14
CA HIS A 27 -11.54 8.16 6.53
C HIS A 27 -11.89 6.67 6.66
N LYS A 28 -12.61 6.09 5.68
CA LYS A 28 -12.95 4.66 5.67
C LYS A 28 -11.75 3.80 5.26
N ALA A 29 -10.97 4.26 4.29
CA ALA A 29 -9.73 3.61 3.88
C ALA A 29 -8.71 3.59 5.03
N GLN A 30 -8.61 4.70 5.79
CA GLN A 30 -7.80 4.78 7.01
C GLN A 30 -8.32 3.84 8.11
N GLU A 31 -9.64 3.77 8.34
CA GLU A 31 -10.24 2.82 9.29
C GLU A 31 -9.81 1.37 8.96
N LEU A 32 -9.81 1.01 7.67
CA LEU A 32 -9.32 -0.28 7.21
C LEU A 32 -7.81 -0.46 7.43
N GLY A 33 -6.98 0.52 7.06
CA GLY A 33 -5.52 0.48 7.25
C GLY A 33 -5.09 0.35 8.72
N LEU A 34 -5.84 0.96 9.64
CA LEU A 34 -5.61 0.93 11.08
C LEU A 34 -6.01 -0.37 11.77
N VAL A 35 -6.65 -1.31 11.06
CA VAL A 35 -6.96 -2.65 11.60
C VAL A 35 -5.69 -3.36 12.07
N GLY A 36 -4.56 -3.10 11.42
CA GLY A 36 -3.31 -3.80 11.70
C GLY A 36 -3.17 -5.06 10.86
N ASN A 37 -2.31 -5.95 11.36
CA ASN A 37 -1.93 -7.22 10.74
C ASN A 37 -1.81 -8.33 11.80
N ASP A 38 -2.67 -8.26 12.83
CA ASP A 38 -2.78 -9.26 13.89
C ASP A 38 -3.64 -10.47 13.47
N GLU A 39 -3.76 -11.48 14.33
CA GLU A 39 -4.49 -12.73 14.01
C GLU A 39 -5.98 -12.48 13.69
N ASP A 40 -6.57 -11.43 14.27
CA ASP A 40 -7.97 -11.06 14.10
C ASP A 40 -8.16 -10.03 12.97
N ALA A 41 -7.08 -9.59 12.31
CA ALA A 41 -7.12 -8.54 11.30
C ALA A 41 -8.07 -8.91 10.16
N PHE A 42 -8.08 -10.17 9.70
CA PHE A 42 -9.00 -10.61 8.66
C PHE A 42 -10.47 -10.48 9.08
N ASP A 43 -10.81 -10.83 10.32
CA ASP A 43 -12.20 -10.74 10.80
C ASP A 43 -12.64 -9.27 10.94
N LYS A 44 -11.78 -8.43 11.53
CA LYS A 44 -12.03 -6.98 11.68
C LYS A 44 -12.18 -6.30 10.32
N SER A 45 -11.28 -6.57 9.39
CA SER A 45 -11.32 -6.03 8.03
C SER A 45 -12.59 -6.45 7.30
N TYR A 46 -13.03 -7.70 7.45
CA TYR A 46 -14.26 -8.17 6.83
C TYR A 46 -15.50 -7.42 7.35
N GLU A 47 -15.58 -7.14 8.65
CA GLU A 47 -16.67 -6.35 9.23
C GLU A 47 -16.68 -4.89 8.72
N ILE A 48 -15.51 -4.27 8.56
CA ILE A 48 -15.40 -2.93 7.95
C ILE A 48 -15.88 -2.96 6.50
N ILE A 49 -15.45 -3.94 5.70
CA ILE A 49 -15.85 -4.05 4.29
C ILE A 49 -17.36 -4.33 4.16
N LYS A 50 -17.96 -5.11 5.07
CA LYS A 50 -19.42 -5.26 5.10
C LYS A 50 -20.14 -3.96 5.43
N LYS A 51 -19.58 -3.18 6.35
CA LYS A 51 -20.13 -1.89 6.78
C LYS A 51 -20.01 -0.82 5.69
N TYR A 52 -18.93 -0.85 4.92
CA TYR A 52 -18.65 0.08 3.82
C TYR A 52 -18.24 -0.67 2.54
N PRO A 53 -19.17 -1.34 1.85
CA PRO A 53 -18.83 -2.11 0.64
C PRO A 53 -18.12 -1.29 -0.45
N GLU A 54 -18.34 0.02 -0.48
CA GLU A 54 -17.73 0.97 -1.41
C GLU A 54 -16.20 1.11 -1.25
N VAL A 55 -15.59 0.59 -0.17
CA VAL A 55 -14.12 0.53 -0.04
C VAL A 55 -13.50 -0.63 -0.82
N ALA A 56 -14.32 -1.51 -1.41
CA ALA A 56 -13.84 -2.63 -2.22
C ALA A 56 -13.53 -2.23 -3.66
N VAL A 57 -12.63 -1.25 -3.82
CA VAL A 57 -12.24 -0.65 -5.11
C VAL A 57 -10.71 -0.47 -5.21
N LYS A 58 -10.19 -0.27 -6.43
CA LYS A 58 -8.74 -0.17 -6.70
C LYS A 58 -8.10 0.98 -5.93
N GLU A 59 -8.77 2.12 -5.89
CA GLU A 59 -8.32 3.37 -5.26
C GLU A 59 -8.09 3.19 -3.76
N THR A 60 -8.83 2.29 -3.10
CA THR A 60 -8.57 1.93 -1.69
C THR A 60 -7.23 1.23 -1.54
N THR A 61 -6.95 0.28 -2.42
CA THR A 61 -5.68 -0.45 -2.46
C THR A 61 -4.52 0.51 -2.70
N ASP A 62 -4.66 1.39 -3.69
CA ASP A 62 -3.63 2.36 -4.06
C ASP A 62 -3.38 3.36 -2.93
N TYR A 63 -4.44 3.88 -2.29
CA TYR A 63 -4.33 4.74 -1.11
C TYR A 63 -3.59 4.06 0.03
N LEU A 64 -3.98 2.83 0.38
CA LEU A 64 -3.37 2.08 1.47
C LEU A 64 -1.88 1.83 1.19
N LEU A 65 -1.54 1.45 -0.05
CA LEU A 65 -0.17 1.24 -0.46
C LEU A 65 0.65 2.53 -0.41
N LEU A 66 0.10 3.65 -0.86
CA LEU A 66 0.74 4.96 -0.81
C LEU A 66 1.08 5.35 0.63
N VAL A 67 0.10 5.24 1.54
CA VAL A 67 0.30 5.53 2.96
C VAL A 67 1.35 4.60 3.57
N GLY A 68 1.29 3.30 3.28
CA GLY A 68 2.27 2.32 3.75
C GLY A 68 3.71 2.64 3.31
N ASN A 69 3.89 3.06 2.06
CA ASN A 69 5.17 3.50 1.52
C ASN A 69 5.68 4.78 2.21
N ASP A 70 4.79 5.75 2.45
CA ASP A 70 5.17 7.01 3.10
C ASP A 70 5.53 6.82 4.57
N LEU A 71 4.83 5.94 5.28
CA LEU A 71 5.17 5.53 6.64
C LEU A 71 6.52 4.81 6.69
N ALA A 72 6.82 3.95 5.71
CA ALA A 72 8.14 3.32 5.59
C ALA A 72 9.25 4.36 5.43
N LYS A 73 9.05 5.40 4.61
CA LYS A 73 10.02 6.51 4.44
C LYS A 73 10.22 7.31 5.74
N LYS A 74 9.17 7.43 6.56
CA LYS A 74 9.21 8.10 7.87
C LYS A 74 9.78 7.22 9.00
N GLY A 75 10.02 5.94 8.74
CA GLY A 75 10.50 4.97 9.74
C GLY A 75 9.39 4.40 10.64
N GLU A 76 8.12 4.62 10.31
CA GLU A 76 6.96 4.10 11.04
C GLU A 76 6.61 2.69 10.53
N GLU A 77 7.54 1.74 10.71
CA GLU A 77 7.50 0.45 10.02
C GLU A 77 6.30 -0.42 10.40
N GLU A 78 5.91 -0.46 11.68
CA GLU A 78 4.78 -1.28 12.15
C GLU A 78 3.46 -0.81 11.55
N LEU A 79 3.21 0.51 11.60
CA LEU A 79 2.03 1.12 11.01
C LEU A 79 2.06 1.01 9.47
N GLY A 80 3.23 1.21 8.86
CA GLY A 80 3.38 1.04 7.41
C GLY A 80 3.07 -0.39 6.95
N ARG A 81 3.55 -1.41 7.68
CA ARG A 81 3.26 -2.82 7.40
C ARG A 81 1.77 -3.12 7.55
N ALA A 82 1.08 -2.52 8.52
CA ALA A 82 -0.37 -2.64 8.66
C ALA A 82 -1.11 -2.14 7.41
N PHE A 83 -0.77 -0.95 6.90
CA PHE A 83 -1.38 -0.42 5.69
C PHE A 83 -1.09 -1.29 4.45
N VAL A 84 0.13 -1.81 4.32
CA VAL A 84 0.51 -2.72 3.22
C VAL A 84 -0.20 -4.08 3.33
N HIS A 85 -0.38 -4.61 4.54
CA HIS A 85 -1.19 -5.82 4.78
C HIS A 85 -2.61 -5.63 4.23
N GLN A 86 -3.25 -4.52 4.56
CA GLN A 86 -4.62 -4.22 4.13
C GLN A 86 -4.69 -3.98 2.62
N SER A 87 -3.71 -3.30 2.03
CA SER A 87 -3.58 -3.17 0.58
C SER A 87 -3.50 -4.52 -0.11
N LEU A 88 -2.60 -5.42 0.33
CA LEU A 88 -2.44 -6.75 -0.28
C LEU A 88 -3.71 -7.59 -0.16
N MET A 89 -4.39 -7.53 0.98
CA MET A 89 -5.67 -8.18 1.21
C MET A 89 -6.75 -7.71 0.22
N MET A 90 -6.85 -6.39 -0.01
CA MET A 90 -7.80 -5.81 -0.96
C MET A 90 -7.46 -6.19 -2.42
N GLN A 91 -6.18 -6.20 -2.77
CA GLN A 91 -5.71 -6.67 -4.08
C GLN A 91 -6.17 -8.11 -4.34
N TYR A 92 -5.99 -9.00 -3.37
CA TYR A 92 -6.46 -10.38 -3.46
C TYR A 92 -7.99 -10.49 -3.64
N CYS A 93 -8.75 -9.64 -2.95
CA CYS A 93 -10.19 -9.58 -3.14
C CYS A 93 -10.56 -9.18 -4.57
N MET A 94 -9.84 -8.25 -5.19
CA MET A 94 -10.07 -7.81 -6.57
C MET A 94 -9.66 -8.88 -7.59
N ASP A 95 -8.51 -9.53 -7.41
CA ASP A 95 -8.01 -10.58 -8.31
C ASP A 95 -9.00 -11.77 -8.38
N LEU A 96 -9.62 -12.12 -7.25
CA LEU A 96 -10.65 -13.15 -7.18
C LEU A 96 -11.99 -12.73 -7.82
N SER A 97 -12.18 -11.43 -8.09
CA SER A 97 -13.38 -10.89 -8.71
C SER A 97 -13.33 -10.86 -10.25
N VAL A 98 -12.13 -10.98 -10.85
CA VAL A 98 -11.90 -10.86 -12.31
C VAL A 98 -12.82 -11.77 -13.16
N ASN A 99 -13.30 -12.90 -12.61
CA ASN A 99 -14.23 -13.81 -13.28
C ASN A 99 -15.71 -13.59 -12.91
N GLY A 100 -16.09 -12.37 -12.49
CA GLY A 100 -17.47 -12.01 -12.12
C GLY A 100 -17.94 -12.58 -10.78
N GLY A 101 -17.02 -13.05 -9.95
CA GLY A 101 -17.31 -13.58 -8.61
C GLY A 101 -17.27 -12.50 -7.53
N ASN A 102 -17.90 -12.78 -6.39
CA ASN A 102 -17.70 -11.98 -5.18
C ASN A 102 -16.33 -12.33 -4.57
N GLY A 103 -15.29 -11.60 -4.99
CA GLY A 103 -13.92 -11.87 -4.59
C GLY A 103 -13.66 -11.66 -3.10
N VAL A 104 -14.31 -10.65 -2.48
CA VAL A 104 -14.30 -10.42 -1.02
C VAL A 104 -14.79 -11.68 -0.28
N ALA A 105 -15.97 -12.18 -0.63
CA ALA A 105 -16.52 -13.37 0.03
C ALA A 105 -15.63 -14.61 -0.16
N GLN A 106 -15.04 -14.78 -1.34
CA GLN A 106 -14.14 -15.90 -1.63
C GLN A 106 -12.84 -15.82 -0.82
N PHE A 107 -12.24 -14.62 -0.74
CA PHE A 107 -11.03 -14.38 0.03
C PHE A 107 -11.27 -14.69 1.52
N PHE A 108 -12.28 -14.07 2.14
CA PHE A 108 -12.54 -14.24 3.56
C PHE A 108 -13.02 -15.65 3.90
N LYS A 109 -13.73 -16.35 3.00
CA LYS A 109 -14.05 -17.77 3.18
C LYS A 109 -12.79 -18.63 3.35
N ARG A 110 -11.70 -18.28 2.65
CA ARG A 110 -10.42 -18.98 2.76
C ARG A 110 -9.63 -18.55 4.00
N MET A 111 -9.58 -17.25 4.29
CA MET A 111 -8.86 -16.72 5.46
C MET A 111 -9.52 -17.05 6.79
N ASN A 112 -10.83 -17.34 6.79
CA ASN A 112 -11.61 -17.68 7.99
C ASN A 112 -12.17 -19.10 7.93
N HIS A 113 -11.50 -19.99 7.19
CA HIS A 113 -11.93 -21.38 7.05
C HIS A 113 -12.02 -22.08 8.43
N GLU A 114 -13.07 -22.89 8.62
CA GLU A 114 -13.31 -23.61 9.89
C GLU A 114 -12.17 -24.59 10.21
N GLU A 115 -11.72 -25.34 9.20
CA GLU A 115 -10.57 -26.23 9.33
C GLU A 115 -9.28 -25.42 9.56
N LYS A 116 -8.72 -25.55 10.78
CA LYS A 116 -7.53 -24.81 11.22
C LYS A 116 -6.32 -25.01 10.31
N SER A 117 -6.10 -26.20 9.77
CA SER A 117 -5.01 -26.50 8.84
C SER A 117 -5.12 -25.71 7.54
N VAL A 118 -6.32 -25.64 6.95
CA VAL A 118 -6.57 -24.85 5.73
C VAL A 118 -6.37 -23.37 6.00
N ARG A 119 -6.96 -22.87 7.10
CA ARG A 119 -6.83 -21.48 7.52
C ARG A 119 -5.37 -21.08 7.76
N SER A 120 -4.65 -21.87 8.56
CA SER A 120 -3.25 -21.60 8.88
C SER A 120 -2.39 -21.60 7.63
N LYS A 121 -2.60 -22.56 6.71
CA LYS A 121 -1.85 -22.60 5.46
C LYS A 121 -2.11 -21.36 4.60
N ALA A 122 -3.37 -20.96 4.44
CA ALA A 122 -3.73 -19.78 3.66
C ALA A 122 -3.13 -18.50 4.27
N ARG A 123 -3.27 -18.30 5.58
CA ARG A 123 -2.72 -17.14 6.29
C ARG A 123 -1.19 -17.12 6.24
N SER A 124 -0.51 -18.26 6.38
CA SER A 124 0.96 -18.32 6.26
C SER A 124 1.46 -18.01 4.85
N GLN A 125 0.72 -18.39 3.80
CA GLN A 125 1.07 -18.02 2.43
C GLN A 125 0.94 -16.50 2.23
N PHE A 126 -0.17 -15.93 2.70
CA PHE A 126 -0.39 -14.48 2.66
C PHE A 126 0.71 -13.71 3.42
N GLU A 127 1.05 -14.12 4.65
CA GLU A 127 2.12 -13.47 5.42
C GLU A 127 3.48 -13.56 4.75
N ALA A 128 3.81 -14.69 4.11
CA ALA A 128 5.08 -14.82 3.39
C ALA A 128 5.19 -13.83 2.23
N GLU A 129 4.10 -13.60 1.51
CA GLU A 129 4.05 -12.61 0.44
C GLU A 129 4.09 -11.17 0.96
N LEU A 130 3.39 -10.90 2.07
CA LEU A 130 3.48 -9.62 2.76
C LEU A 130 4.92 -9.34 3.20
N ASP A 131 5.63 -10.32 3.76
CA ASP A 131 7.03 -10.17 4.17
C ASP A 131 7.95 -9.87 2.99
N GLU A 132 7.78 -10.59 1.87
CA GLU A 132 8.55 -10.33 0.66
C GLU A 132 8.28 -8.91 0.13
N TYR A 133 7.02 -8.53 0.04
CA TYR A 133 6.61 -7.24 -0.51
C TYR A 133 7.03 -6.08 0.39
N TRP A 134 6.80 -6.19 1.70
CA TRP A 134 7.24 -5.22 2.70
C TRP A 134 8.76 -5.08 2.72
N GLY A 135 9.49 -6.19 2.59
CA GLY A 135 10.96 -6.18 2.48
C GLY A 135 11.46 -5.33 1.30
N LYS A 136 10.77 -5.38 0.15
CA LYS A 136 11.07 -4.53 -1.02
C LYS A 136 10.79 -3.05 -0.74
N ILE A 137 9.65 -2.75 -0.10
CA ILE A 137 9.28 -1.37 0.27
C ILE A 137 10.34 -0.78 1.21
N LEU A 138 10.73 -1.50 2.27
CA LEU A 138 11.77 -1.05 3.20
C LEU A 138 13.13 -0.87 2.52
N ALA A 139 13.51 -1.77 1.60
CA ALA A 139 14.76 -1.63 0.85
C ALA A 139 14.76 -0.35 -0.01
N ARG A 140 13.64 -0.06 -0.69
CA ARG A 140 13.45 1.16 -1.48
C ARG A 140 13.49 2.41 -0.60
N ALA A 141 12.76 2.42 0.52
CA ALA A 141 12.75 3.54 1.46
C ALA A 141 14.17 3.85 1.99
N ARG A 142 14.95 2.82 2.33
CA ARG A 142 16.36 2.99 2.73
C ARG A 142 17.26 3.51 1.61
N SER A 143 17.03 3.11 0.35
CA SER A 143 17.79 3.64 -0.80
C SER A 143 17.54 5.14 -0.95
N ILE A 144 16.28 5.56 -0.96
CA ILE A 144 15.87 6.97 -1.07
C ILE A 144 16.46 7.79 0.07
N ALA A 145 16.40 7.29 1.30
CA ALA A 145 16.99 7.99 2.45
C ALA A 145 18.51 8.19 2.30
N LYS A 146 19.23 7.20 1.77
CA LYS A 146 20.67 7.30 1.48
C LYS A 146 20.97 8.31 0.37
N GLU A 147 20.20 8.28 -0.71
CA GLU A 147 20.32 9.21 -1.84
C GLU A 147 20.07 10.66 -1.40
N ASN A 148 19.01 10.90 -0.61
CA ASN A 148 18.69 12.22 -0.06
C ASN A 148 19.81 12.75 0.85
N ALA A 149 20.39 11.89 1.69
CA ALA A 149 21.52 12.25 2.55
C ALA A 149 22.79 12.57 1.74
N ALA A 150 23.05 11.84 0.65
CA ALA A 150 24.16 12.10 -0.23
C ALA A 150 23.99 13.43 -0.98
N ASN A 151 22.81 13.68 -1.53
CA ASN A 151 22.49 14.93 -2.25
C ASN A 151 22.59 16.15 -1.33
N SER A 152 22.11 16.05 -0.08
CA SER A 152 22.20 17.13 0.90
C SER A 152 23.66 17.49 1.21
N LYS A 153 24.53 16.49 1.39
CA LYS A 153 25.98 16.73 1.60
C LYS A 153 26.66 17.35 0.39
N GLN A 154 26.26 16.97 -0.82
CA GLN A 154 26.79 17.57 -2.05
C GLN A 154 26.38 19.04 -2.18
N GLN A 155 25.13 19.38 -1.86
CA GLN A 155 24.66 20.77 -1.87
C GLN A 155 25.40 21.64 -0.84
N GLU A 156 25.58 21.15 0.38
CA GLU A 156 26.35 21.85 1.43
C GLU A 156 27.80 22.10 0.99
N MET A 157 28.46 21.08 0.42
CA MET A 157 29.82 21.22 -0.12
C MET A 157 29.89 22.25 -1.26
N LEU A 158 28.89 22.31 -2.14
CA LEU A 158 28.83 23.29 -3.22
C LEU A 158 28.63 24.72 -2.68
N GLU A 159 27.80 24.90 -1.66
CA GLU A 159 27.54 26.20 -1.05
C GLU A 159 28.79 26.77 -0.35
N THR A 160 29.56 25.92 0.34
CA THR A 160 30.83 26.33 1.00
C THR A 160 31.94 26.72 0.01
N LEU A 161 31.85 26.29 -1.25
CA LEU A 161 32.80 26.63 -2.31
C LEU A 161 32.42 27.92 -3.07
N LYS A 162 31.24 28.50 -2.80
CA LYS A 162 30.80 29.74 -3.45
C LYS A 162 31.62 30.93 -2.89
N PRO A 163 32.28 31.74 -3.74
CA PRO A 163 33.01 32.90 -3.27
C PRO A 163 32.04 33.90 -2.59
N PRO A 164 32.51 34.68 -1.59
CA PRO A 164 31.69 35.71 -0.96
C PRO A 164 31.22 36.70 -2.03
N ALA A 165 29.92 37.05 -1.98
CA ALA A 165 29.35 38.03 -2.89
C ALA A 165 30.05 39.39 -2.70
N GLU A 166 30.61 39.93 -3.79
CA GLU A 166 31.22 41.28 -3.86
C GLU A 166 30.20 42.40 -3.66
#